data_AF-A0A3B8YV25-F1
#
_entry.id   AF-A0A3B8YV25-F1
#
_cell.length_a   1.000
_cell.length_b   1.000
_cell.length_c   1.000
_cell.angle_alpha   90.00
_cell.angle_beta   90.00
_cell.angle_gamma   90.00
#
_symmetry.space_group_name_H-M   'P 1'
#
loop_
_entity.id
_entity.type
_entity.pdbx_description
1 polymer ?
#
loop_
_entity_poly.entity_id
_entity_poly.type
_entity_poly.pdbx_seq_one_letter_code
_entity_poly.pdbx_strand_id
1 'polypeptide(L)'
;GWAFEYANDFYPDVDDSAVILMSLHLAGRADTDCFRDGYAWTVGMQSRDGGYGAFDVDNDNHAFNELPFADMKAQIDPPTEDLAGRLLELMGQTGSSAEEPRLVAARRFLRKTQQPDGSWWGRWGVNYIYGTWSALLGLRAVNAPEDEDMLARGTSWLKSVQNEDGGFGETCASYKDPDLRSEGASTASQTAWALMGILAGEQQSGKAVEDGIDFLCRSQADDGSWPEPEFTGTGFPNHFYLRYDGYRCFFPLMALGRFVAMAEDKTPSAYAGAEQAQ
;
A
#
# COMPACT_ATOMS: atom_id res chain seq x y z
N GLY A 1 9.35 13.13 -11.42
CA GLY A 1 9.28 11.88 -10.66
C GLY A 1 10.43 10.97 -11.04
N TRP A 2 10.31 9.72 -10.64
CA TRP A 2 11.18 8.60 -10.95
C TRP A 2 10.35 7.52 -11.64
N ALA A 3 11.00 6.69 -12.45
CA ALA A 3 10.38 5.55 -13.11
C ALA A 3 10.84 4.25 -12.45
N PHE A 4 10.03 3.20 -12.62
CA PHE A 4 10.34 1.84 -12.20
C PHE A 4 11.66 1.29 -12.76
N GLU A 5 11.98 1.55 -14.04
CA GLU A 5 13.20 1.06 -14.69
C GLU A 5 14.40 2.00 -14.58
N TYR A 6 15.59 1.49 -14.89
CA TYR A 6 16.84 2.27 -14.86
C TYR A 6 16.89 3.50 -15.77
N ALA A 7 16.20 3.45 -16.92
CA ALA A 7 16.25 4.51 -17.93
C ALA A 7 14.90 4.60 -18.65
N ASN A 8 14.01 5.42 -18.09
CA ASN A 8 12.67 5.63 -18.60
C ASN A 8 12.15 7.05 -18.29
N ASP A 9 12.98 8.04 -18.63
CA ASP A 9 12.80 9.45 -18.23
C ASP A 9 11.45 10.09 -18.63
N PHE A 10 10.76 9.50 -19.62
CA PHE A 10 9.49 10.00 -20.13
C PHE A 10 8.25 9.43 -19.42
N TYR A 11 8.40 8.33 -18.67
CA TYR A 11 7.29 7.67 -18.00
C TYR A 11 7.60 7.43 -16.51
N PRO A 12 7.86 8.50 -15.74
CA PRO A 12 7.87 8.37 -14.29
C PRO A 12 6.47 8.03 -13.77
N ASP A 13 6.42 7.31 -12.65
CA ASP A 13 5.18 6.93 -11.99
C ASP A 13 5.14 7.43 -10.54
N VAL A 14 3.93 7.54 -9.99
CA VAL A 14 3.71 8.12 -8.66
C VAL A 14 4.11 7.19 -7.53
N ASP A 15 4.06 5.86 -7.71
CA ASP A 15 4.36 4.88 -6.63
C ASP A 15 5.86 4.84 -6.37
N ASP A 16 6.68 4.62 -7.40
CA ASP A 16 8.15 4.64 -7.29
C ASP A 16 8.64 5.99 -6.79
N SER A 17 8.08 7.08 -7.32
CA SER A 17 8.41 8.42 -6.84
C SER A 17 8.09 8.60 -5.36
N ALA A 18 6.95 8.13 -4.89
CA ALA A 18 6.56 8.23 -3.48
C ALA A 18 7.50 7.42 -2.57
N VAL A 19 7.82 6.18 -2.95
CA VAL A 19 8.75 5.32 -2.18
C VAL A 19 10.16 5.92 -2.14
N ILE A 20 10.64 6.47 -3.25
CA ILE A 20 11.95 7.14 -3.31
C ILE A 20 11.95 8.40 -2.45
N LEU A 21 10.90 9.23 -2.49
CA LEU A 21 10.79 10.42 -1.66
C LEU A 21 10.76 10.07 -0.17
N MET A 22 9.98 9.06 0.25
CA MET A 22 9.99 8.58 1.64
C MET A 22 11.40 8.09 2.04
N SER A 23 12.09 7.38 1.16
CA SER A 23 13.46 6.91 1.40
C SER A 23 14.46 8.06 1.52
N LEU A 24 14.35 9.10 0.68
CA LEU A 24 15.17 10.31 0.77
C LEU A 24 14.89 11.09 2.06
N HIS A 25 13.62 11.17 2.47
CA HIS A 25 13.24 11.78 3.75
C HIS A 25 13.90 11.05 4.92
N LEU A 26 13.78 9.72 4.98
CA LEU A 26 14.43 8.88 6.00
C LEU A 26 15.97 9.01 6.00
N ALA A 27 16.57 9.25 4.84
CA ALA A 27 18.01 9.50 4.70
C ALA A 27 18.43 10.94 5.07
N GLY A 28 17.50 11.78 5.55
CA GLY A 28 17.77 13.17 5.91
C GLY A 28 18.05 14.08 4.69
N ARG A 29 17.43 13.79 3.55
CA ARG A 29 17.65 14.49 2.26
C ARG A 29 16.44 15.30 1.78
N ALA A 30 15.51 15.59 2.69
CA ALA A 30 14.27 16.33 2.40
C ALA A 30 14.49 17.82 2.05
N ASP A 31 15.68 18.36 2.33
CA ASP A 31 16.08 19.74 2.07
C ASP A 31 16.61 19.97 0.64
N THR A 32 16.75 18.91 -0.15
CA THR A 32 17.33 18.98 -1.50
C THR A 32 16.33 19.47 -2.56
N ASP A 33 16.85 20.12 -3.60
CA ASP A 33 16.04 20.50 -4.78
C ASP A 33 15.39 19.27 -5.43
N CYS A 34 16.11 18.16 -5.47
CA CYS A 34 15.63 16.87 -5.96
C CYS A 34 14.39 16.39 -5.21
N PHE A 35 14.40 16.47 -3.86
CA PHE A 35 13.25 16.13 -3.06
C PHE A 35 12.08 17.09 -3.31
N ARG A 36 12.34 18.41 -3.30
CA ARG A 36 11.29 19.41 -3.50
C ARG A 36 10.60 19.27 -4.85
N ASP A 37 11.37 19.14 -5.93
CA ASP A 37 10.84 19.06 -7.30
C ASP A 37 10.16 17.71 -7.53
N GLY A 38 10.73 16.63 -6.98
CA GLY A 38 10.11 15.30 -6.99
C GLY A 38 8.77 15.29 -6.25
N TYR A 39 8.74 15.84 -5.03
CA TYR A 39 7.53 15.92 -4.20
C TYR A 39 6.43 16.75 -4.88
N ALA A 40 6.79 17.92 -5.41
CA ALA A 40 5.86 18.79 -6.13
C ALA A 40 5.26 18.09 -7.36
N TRP A 41 6.06 17.32 -8.10
CA TRP A 41 5.56 16.49 -9.19
C TRP A 41 4.62 15.40 -8.66
N THR A 42 5.08 14.55 -7.74
CA THR A 42 4.35 13.37 -7.25
C THR A 42 3.00 13.72 -6.62
N VAL A 43 2.96 14.68 -5.70
CA VAL A 43 1.72 15.16 -5.08
C VAL A 43 0.88 16.00 -6.07
N GLY A 44 1.52 16.61 -7.07
CA GLY A 44 0.86 17.33 -8.15
C GLY A 44 0.05 16.45 -9.11
N MET A 45 0.33 15.14 -9.18
CA MET A 45 -0.34 14.18 -10.07
C MET A 45 -1.73 13.74 -9.56
N GLN A 46 -2.36 14.51 -8.68
CA GLN A 46 -3.69 14.16 -8.15
C GLN A 46 -4.79 14.41 -9.18
N SER A 47 -5.66 13.41 -9.37
CA SER A 47 -6.86 13.53 -10.20
C SER A 47 -7.99 14.26 -9.48
N ARG A 48 -8.98 14.73 -10.25
CA ARG A 48 -10.10 15.55 -9.74
C ARG A 48 -10.97 14.86 -8.68
N ASP A 49 -11.00 13.54 -8.66
CA ASP A 49 -11.74 12.76 -7.66
C ASP A 49 -11.00 12.61 -6.32
N GLY A 50 -9.76 13.08 -6.25
CA GLY A 50 -8.89 13.06 -5.08
C GLY A 50 -7.92 11.88 -5.02
N GLY A 51 -8.03 10.89 -5.90
CA GLY A 51 -7.07 9.79 -5.96
C GLY A 51 -5.93 10.04 -6.95
N TYR A 52 -5.13 9.00 -7.19
CA TYR A 52 -3.96 9.03 -8.08
C TYR A 52 -3.96 7.82 -9.00
N GLY A 53 -3.79 8.06 -10.31
CA GLY A 53 -3.35 7.04 -11.26
C GLY A 53 -1.84 6.82 -11.13
N ALA A 54 -1.30 5.81 -11.81
CA ALA A 54 0.14 5.52 -11.75
C ALA A 54 0.97 6.57 -12.50
N PHE A 55 0.53 7.00 -13.67
CA PHE A 55 1.30 7.79 -14.63
C PHE A 55 0.65 9.13 -14.99
N ASP A 56 -0.69 9.19 -15.02
CA ASP A 56 -1.41 10.35 -15.58
C ASP A 56 -2.51 10.89 -14.66
N VAL A 57 -2.84 12.17 -14.87
CA VAL A 57 -3.93 12.88 -14.19
C VAL A 57 -5.22 12.77 -15.01
N ASP A 58 -6.33 12.45 -14.35
CA ASP A 58 -7.66 12.31 -14.97
C ASP A 58 -7.69 11.38 -16.20
N ASN A 59 -6.85 10.33 -16.19
CA ASN A 59 -6.88 9.30 -17.22
C ASN A 59 -7.98 8.27 -16.89
N ASP A 60 -9.23 8.73 -16.84
CA ASP A 60 -10.37 7.99 -16.29
C ASP A 60 -11.56 7.88 -17.27
N ASN A 61 -11.34 8.18 -18.55
CA ASN A 61 -12.40 8.08 -19.55
C ASN A 61 -12.66 6.61 -19.95
N HIS A 62 -13.57 5.98 -19.20
CA HIS A 62 -13.97 4.59 -19.41
C HIS A 62 -14.49 4.26 -20.81
N ALA A 63 -14.87 5.24 -21.64
CA ALA A 63 -15.28 4.97 -23.02
C ALA A 63 -14.14 4.33 -23.85
N PHE A 64 -12.87 4.60 -23.54
CA PHE A 64 -11.74 3.97 -24.23
C PHE A 64 -11.66 2.46 -24.00
N ASN A 65 -12.18 1.99 -22.86
CA ASN A 65 -12.28 0.56 -22.58
C ASN A 65 -13.39 -0.14 -23.38
N GLU A 66 -14.29 0.58 -24.05
CA GLU A 66 -15.36 -0.01 -24.89
C GLU A 66 -14.96 -0.16 -26.36
N LEU A 67 -13.74 0.24 -26.74
CA LEU A 67 -13.24 0.06 -28.10
C LEU A 67 -12.95 -1.42 -28.40
N PRO A 68 -13.11 -1.90 -29.65
CA PRO A 68 -12.85 -3.30 -30.01
C PRO A 68 -11.42 -3.78 -29.73
N PHE A 69 -10.44 -2.87 -29.71
CA PHE A 69 -9.05 -3.16 -29.37
C PHE A 69 -8.80 -3.26 -27.85
N ALA A 70 -9.73 -2.78 -27.03
CA ALA A 70 -9.61 -2.70 -25.58
C ALA A 70 -10.14 -3.96 -24.86
N ASP A 71 -9.83 -5.15 -25.39
CA ASP A 71 -10.31 -6.43 -24.87
C ASP A 71 -9.84 -6.72 -23.43
N MET A 72 -8.69 -6.15 -23.02
CA MET A 72 -8.16 -6.22 -21.65
C MET A 72 -8.71 -5.17 -20.69
N LYS A 73 -9.54 -4.22 -21.16
CA LYS A 73 -10.09 -3.10 -20.35
C LYS A 73 -9.02 -2.29 -19.59
N ALA A 74 -7.82 -2.17 -20.16
CA ALA A 74 -6.66 -1.51 -19.57
C ALA A 74 -6.15 -0.32 -20.41
N GLN A 75 -7.05 0.41 -21.09
CA GLN A 75 -6.68 1.57 -21.92
C GLN A 75 -6.57 2.88 -21.14
N ILE A 76 -6.82 2.82 -19.84
CA ILE A 76 -6.87 3.98 -18.96
C ILE A 76 -6.07 3.72 -17.68
N ASP A 77 -5.71 4.81 -17.01
CA ASP A 77 -4.99 4.84 -15.73
C ASP A 77 -5.80 5.64 -14.68
N PRO A 78 -6.96 5.12 -14.26
CA PRO A 78 -7.81 5.82 -13.32
C PRO A 78 -7.20 5.81 -11.91
N PRO A 79 -7.62 6.74 -11.04
CA PRO A 79 -7.27 6.73 -9.63
C PRO A 79 -7.58 5.42 -8.90
N THR A 80 -6.66 4.97 -8.05
CA THR A 80 -6.77 3.69 -7.32
C THR A 80 -6.43 3.82 -5.84
N GLU A 81 -6.97 2.91 -5.04
CA GLU A 81 -6.95 2.94 -3.59
C GLU A 81 -5.56 2.70 -3.01
N ASP A 82 -4.81 1.78 -3.59
CA ASP A 82 -3.43 1.49 -3.21
C ASP A 82 -2.50 2.69 -3.44
N LEU A 83 -2.64 3.38 -4.57
CA LEU A 83 -1.88 4.61 -4.84
C LEU A 83 -2.34 5.78 -3.96
N ALA A 84 -3.63 5.97 -3.75
CA ALA A 84 -4.12 6.98 -2.81
C ALA A 84 -3.58 6.76 -1.38
N GLY A 85 -3.52 5.50 -0.93
CA GLY A 85 -2.86 5.10 0.31
C GLY A 85 -1.37 5.45 0.34
N ARG A 86 -0.63 5.11 -0.72
CA ARG A 86 0.79 5.44 -0.84
C ARG A 86 1.06 6.94 -0.77
N LEU A 87 0.26 7.75 -1.47
CA LEU A 87 0.44 9.20 -1.49
C LEU A 87 0.08 9.84 -0.15
N LEU A 88 -0.90 9.29 0.58
CA LEU A 88 -1.16 9.69 1.96
C LEU A 88 0.01 9.33 2.89
N GLU A 89 0.62 8.16 2.68
CA GLU A 89 1.79 7.74 3.45
C GLU A 89 2.95 8.71 3.24
N LEU A 90 3.25 9.05 1.98
CA LEU A 90 4.24 10.07 1.63
C LEU A 90 3.95 11.39 2.33
N MET A 91 2.76 11.96 2.11
CA MET A 91 2.41 13.29 2.64
C MET A 91 2.45 13.32 4.17
N GLY A 92 1.97 12.26 4.84
CA GLY A 92 1.98 12.13 6.29
C GLY A 92 3.40 12.01 6.86
N GLN A 93 4.22 11.12 6.29
CA GLN A 93 5.61 10.93 6.75
C GLN A 93 6.48 12.18 6.56
N THR A 94 6.21 12.96 5.51
CA THR A 94 6.99 14.18 5.23
C THR A 94 6.43 15.42 5.94
N GLY A 95 5.44 15.26 6.83
CA GLY A 95 4.94 16.34 7.68
C GLY A 95 4.01 17.34 6.98
N SER A 96 3.25 16.91 5.97
CA SER A 96 2.18 17.75 5.42
C SER A 96 1.17 18.13 6.49
N SER A 97 0.64 19.35 6.42
CA SER A 97 -0.45 19.77 7.30
C SER A 97 -1.70 18.89 7.06
N ALA A 98 -2.43 18.57 8.12
CA ALA A 98 -3.70 17.84 8.05
C ALA A 98 -4.76 18.57 7.19
N GLU A 99 -4.60 19.89 7.00
CA GLU A 99 -5.47 20.74 6.19
C GLU A 99 -5.01 20.87 4.72
N GLU A 100 -3.92 20.22 4.32
CA GLU A 100 -3.46 20.27 2.93
C GLU A 100 -4.56 19.73 1.99
N PRO A 101 -5.07 20.52 1.02
CA PRO A 101 -6.26 20.14 0.25
C PRO A 101 -6.14 18.80 -0.46
N ARG A 102 -4.94 18.45 -0.95
CA ARG A 102 -4.69 17.19 -1.64
C ARG A 102 -4.75 15.99 -0.71
N LEU A 103 -4.18 16.13 0.49
CA LEU A 103 -4.27 15.12 1.55
C LEU A 103 -5.73 14.91 1.95
N VAL A 104 -6.49 15.98 2.17
CA VAL A 104 -7.93 15.92 2.49
C VAL A 104 -8.73 15.24 1.37
N ALA A 105 -8.41 15.54 0.11
CA ALA A 105 -9.07 14.92 -1.04
C ALA A 105 -8.77 13.41 -1.15
N ALA A 106 -7.52 12.99 -0.95
CA ALA A 106 -7.14 11.57 -0.98
C ALA A 106 -7.79 10.76 0.15
N ARG A 107 -7.91 11.33 1.35
CA ARG A 107 -8.65 10.70 2.46
C ARG A 107 -10.14 10.53 2.14
N ARG A 108 -10.73 11.53 1.48
CA ARG A 108 -12.12 11.45 1.02
C ARG A 108 -12.29 10.39 -0.07
N PHE A 109 -11.33 10.28 -0.99
CA PHE A 109 -11.30 9.23 -2.00
C PHE A 109 -11.32 7.84 -1.33
N LEU A 110 -10.39 7.56 -0.41
CA LEU A 110 -10.36 6.28 0.33
C LEU A 110 -11.65 6.00 1.10
N ARG A 111 -12.23 7.01 1.76
CA ARG A 111 -13.51 6.86 2.46
C ARG A 111 -14.65 6.47 1.51
N LYS A 112 -14.66 7.02 0.30
CA LYS A 112 -15.68 6.74 -0.73
C LYS A 112 -15.50 5.35 -1.34
N THR A 113 -14.27 4.86 -1.46
CA THR A 113 -13.95 3.60 -2.14
C THR A 113 -13.81 2.40 -1.19
N GLN A 114 -13.81 2.63 0.13
CA GLN A 114 -13.80 1.53 1.11
C GLN A 114 -15.01 0.61 0.91
N GLN A 115 -14.75 -0.68 0.80
CA GLN A 115 -15.76 -1.71 0.61
C GLN A 115 -16.65 -1.83 1.86
N PRO A 116 -17.89 -2.37 1.75
CA PRO A 116 -18.77 -2.55 2.90
C PRO A 116 -18.18 -3.40 4.04
N ASP A 117 -17.34 -4.37 3.71
CA ASP A 117 -16.62 -5.22 4.67
C ASP A 117 -15.43 -4.53 5.34
N GLY A 118 -14.99 -3.37 4.84
CA GLY A 118 -13.87 -2.58 5.36
C GLY A 118 -12.62 -2.64 4.50
N SER A 119 -12.54 -3.54 3.51
CA SER A 119 -11.39 -3.69 2.62
C SER A 119 -11.27 -2.57 1.59
N TRP A 120 -10.12 -2.48 0.93
CA TRP A 120 -9.89 -1.71 -0.30
C TRP A 120 -9.33 -2.61 -1.39
N TRP A 121 -9.68 -2.32 -2.64
CA TRP A 121 -9.19 -3.06 -3.80
C TRP A 121 -7.72 -2.74 -4.10
N GLY A 122 -6.95 -3.71 -4.58
CA GLY A 122 -5.53 -3.53 -4.92
C GLY A 122 -5.32 -3.56 -6.43
N ARG A 123 -4.86 -2.45 -7.02
CA ARG A 123 -4.63 -2.36 -8.47
C ARG A 123 -3.33 -3.02 -8.90
N TRP A 124 -2.28 -2.85 -8.11
CA TRP A 124 -0.89 -3.21 -8.48
C TRP A 124 -0.32 -4.40 -7.70
N GLY A 125 -0.98 -4.79 -6.60
CA GLY A 125 -0.69 -6.02 -5.86
C GLY A 125 -1.96 -6.80 -5.58
N VAL A 126 -1.84 -8.12 -5.50
CA VAL A 126 -2.94 -9.08 -5.33
C VAL A 126 -3.39 -9.10 -3.86
N ASN A 127 -4.62 -8.74 -3.52
CA ASN A 127 -5.54 -7.80 -4.16
C ASN A 127 -6.15 -6.95 -3.03
N TYR A 128 -7.17 -7.45 -2.35
CA TYR A 128 -7.79 -6.75 -1.23
C TYR A 128 -6.88 -6.65 -0.01
N ILE A 129 -6.01 -7.65 0.22
CA ILE A 129 -4.98 -7.55 1.27
C ILE A 129 -4.00 -6.41 0.96
N TYR A 130 -3.53 -6.31 -0.28
CA TYR A 130 -2.60 -5.28 -0.72
C TYR A 130 -3.21 -3.87 -0.64
N GLY A 131 -4.40 -3.69 -1.22
CA GLY A 131 -5.11 -2.41 -1.20
C GLY A 131 -5.41 -1.94 0.22
N THR A 132 -5.88 -2.84 1.08
CA THR A 132 -6.19 -2.53 2.48
C THR A 132 -4.92 -2.17 3.27
N TRP A 133 -3.83 -2.91 3.09
CA TRP A 133 -2.55 -2.56 3.71
C TRP A 133 -2.08 -1.15 3.33
N SER A 134 -2.06 -0.83 2.03
CA SER A 134 -1.60 0.48 1.56
C SER A 134 -2.47 1.62 2.09
N ALA A 135 -3.80 1.46 2.04
CA ALA A 135 -4.75 2.44 2.58
C ALA A 135 -4.54 2.67 4.09
N LEU A 136 -4.40 1.60 4.88
CA LEU A 136 -4.18 1.71 6.33
C LEU A 136 -2.87 2.42 6.68
N LEU A 137 -1.77 2.13 5.96
CA LEU A 137 -0.50 2.82 6.18
C LEU A 137 -0.62 4.33 5.91
N GLY A 138 -1.26 4.70 4.80
CA GLY A 138 -1.46 6.10 4.44
C GLY A 138 -2.31 6.86 5.45
N LEU A 139 -3.45 6.27 5.84
CA LEU A 139 -4.34 6.86 6.83
C LEU A 139 -3.64 7.02 8.19
N ARG A 140 -2.87 6.02 8.64
CA ARG A 140 -2.14 6.12 9.90
C ARG A 140 -1.00 7.13 9.84
N ALA A 141 -0.30 7.27 8.70
CA ALA A 141 0.75 8.27 8.55
C ALA A 141 0.21 9.71 8.70
N VAL A 142 -1.03 9.94 8.25
CA VAL A 142 -1.73 11.21 8.48
C VAL A 142 -2.26 11.32 9.91
N ASN A 143 -2.76 10.22 10.47
CA ASN A 143 -3.27 10.11 11.84
C ASN A 143 -4.41 11.08 12.17
N ALA A 144 -5.35 11.28 11.24
CA ALA A 144 -6.47 12.19 11.43
C ALA A 144 -7.60 11.53 12.26
N PRO A 145 -8.11 12.18 13.33
CA PRO A 145 -9.12 11.58 14.22
C PRO A 145 -10.40 11.12 13.52
N GLU A 146 -10.81 11.79 12.45
CA GLU A 146 -12.01 11.47 11.69
C GLU A 146 -11.86 10.26 10.75
N ASP A 147 -10.65 9.65 10.68
CA ASP A 147 -10.39 8.41 9.95
C ASP A 147 -10.37 7.17 10.87
N GLU A 148 -10.55 7.32 12.19
CA GLU A 148 -10.47 6.20 13.14
C GLU A 148 -11.47 5.07 12.84
N ASP A 149 -12.71 5.39 12.43
CA ASP A 149 -13.68 4.36 12.01
C ASP A 149 -13.24 3.62 10.74
N MET A 150 -12.68 4.36 9.78
CA MET A 150 -12.17 3.82 8.51
C MET A 150 -10.97 2.89 8.75
N LEU A 151 -10.04 3.31 9.62
CA LEU A 151 -8.91 2.50 10.11
C LEU A 151 -9.39 1.24 10.83
N ALA A 152 -10.33 1.38 11.77
CA ALA A 152 -10.85 0.27 12.55
C ALA A 152 -11.53 -0.80 11.68
N ARG A 153 -12.33 -0.37 10.68
CA ARG A 153 -13.01 -1.29 9.75
C ARG A 153 -12.02 -2.07 8.88
N GLY A 154 -11.03 -1.40 8.27
CA GLY A 154 -10.01 -2.08 7.47
C GLY A 154 -9.15 -3.04 8.29
N THR A 155 -8.82 -2.66 9.52
CA THR A 155 -8.04 -3.50 10.44
C THR A 155 -8.84 -4.71 10.91
N SER A 156 -10.12 -4.50 11.23
CA SER A 156 -11.04 -5.58 11.58
C SER A 156 -11.20 -6.57 10.42
N TRP A 157 -11.29 -6.07 9.18
CA TRP A 157 -11.36 -6.93 8.01
C TRP A 157 -10.09 -7.78 7.87
N LEU A 158 -8.89 -7.18 7.90
CA LEU A 158 -7.63 -7.94 7.84
C LEU A 158 -7.61 -9.05 8.89
N LYS A 159 -7.91 -8.75 10.16
CA LYS A 159 -7.95 -9.76 11.23
C LYS A 159 -8.96 -10.88 10.98
N SER A 160 -10.07 -10.58 10.31
CA SER A 160 -11.11 -11.57 10.01
C SER A 160 -10.74 -12.57 8.92
N VAL A 161 -9.71 -12.26 8.11
CA VAL A 161 -9.30 -13.06 6.94
C VAL A 161 -7.94 -13.74 7.14
N GLN A 162 -7.50 -13.88 8.39
CA GLN A 162 -6.29 -14.63 8.72
C GLN A 162 -6.52 -16.14 8.54
N ASN A 163 -5.57 -16.81 7.89
CA ASN A 163 -5.59 -18.26 7.73
C ASN A 163 -5.29 -18.98 9.04
N GLU A 164 -5.70 -20.26 9.14
CA GLU A 164 -5.48 -21.08 10.33
C GLU A 164 -3.99 -21.28 10.69
N ASP A 165 -3.08 -21.15 9.70
CA ASP A 165 -1.63 -21.24 9.91
C ASP A 165 -0.99 -19.95 10.46
N GLY A 166 -1.80 -18.90 10.65
CA GLY A 166 -1.40 -17.58 11.12
C GLY A 166 -1.02 -16.61 10.00
N GLY A 167 -0.83 -17.08 8.77
CA GLY A 167 -0.51 -16.22 7.63
C GLY A 167 -1.74 -15.60 6.97
N PHE A 168 -1.49 -14.90 5.88
CA PHE A 168 -2.51 -14.31 5.01
C PHE A 168 -2.19 -14.64 3.56
N GLY A 169 -3.25 -14.92 2.79
CA GLY A 169 -3.13 -15.39 1.42
C GLY A 169 -4.29 -14.91 0.57
N GLU A 170 -4.00 -14.51 -0.67
CA GLU A 170 -5.04 -14.17 -1.64
C GLU A 170 -4.59 -14.53 -3.05
N THR A 171 -5.43 -15.26 -3.77
CA THR A 171 -5.14 -15.66 -5.15
C THR A 171 -5.57 -14.59 -6.14
N CYS A 172 -4.93 -14.58 -7.33
CA CYS A 172 -5.31 -13.73 -8.44
C CYS A 172 -6.77 -13.87 -8.91
N ALA A 173 -7.46 -14.95 -8.49
CA ALA A 173 -8.86 -15.20 -8.83
C ALA A 173 -9.80 -14.12 -8.25
N SER A 174 -9.41 -13.43 -7.18
CA SER A 174 -10.24 -12.39 -6.56
C SER A 174 -10.44 -11.13 -7.43
N TYR A 175 -9.65 -10.96 -8.51
CA TYR A 175 -9.91 -9.95 -9.53
C TYR A 175 -11.09 -10.28 -10.44
N LYS A 176 -11.40 -11.57 -10.59
CA LYS A 176 -12.51 -12.05 -11.42
C LYS A 176 -13.76 -12.25 -10.58
N ASP A 177 -13.58 -12.79 -9.39
CA ASP A 177 -14.66 -13.11 -8.45
C ASP A 177 -14.37 -12.47 -7.09
N PRO A 178 -15.01 -11.33 -6.77
CA PRO A 178 -14.83 -10.65 -5.49
C PRO A 178 -15.26 -11.47 -4.28
N ASP A 179 -16.00 -12.56 -4.44
CA ASP A 179 -16.35 -13.47 -3.34
C ASP A 179 -15.15 -14.34 -2.91
N LEU A 180 -14.10 -14.41 -3.74
CA LEU A 180 -12.83 -15.07 -3.43
C LEU A 180 -11.80 -14.11 -2.81
N ARG A 181 -12.22 -12.94 -2.34
CA ARG A 181 -11.32 -12.02 -1.62
C ARG A 181 -10.69 -12.74 -0.44
N SER A 182 -9.40 -12.53 -0.24
CA SER A 182 -8.60 -13.19 0.81
C SER A 182 -8.67 -14.73 0.83
N GLU A 183 -9.02 -15.37 -0.30
CA GLU A 183 -8.94 -16.82 -0.45
C GLU A 183 -7.61 -17.19 -1.14
N GLY A 184 -6.73 -17.86 -0.40
CA GLY A 184 -5.45 -18.31 -0.90
C GLY A 184 -4.55 -18.93 0.17
N ALA A 185 -3.54 -19.69 -0.28
CA ALA A 185 -2.49 -20.15 0.62
C ALA A 185 -1.72 -18.95 1.17
N SER A 186 -1.31 -19.02 2.43
CA SER A 186 -0.53 -17.96 3.06
C SER A 186 0.78 -17.71 2.31
N THR A 187 1.04 -16.45 1.96
CA THR A 187 2.29 -16.03 1.32
C THR A 187 3.05 -15.08 2.23
N ALA A 188 4.37 -15.03 2.10
CA ALA A 188 5.21 -14.21 2.97
C ALA A 188 4.95 -12.71 2.76
N SER A 189 4.80 -12.28 1.50
CA SER A 189 4.51 -10.89 1.16
C SER A 189 3.12 -10.44 1.60
N GLN A 190 2.06 -11.23 1.35
CA GLN A 190 0.70 -10.86 1.78
C GLN A 190 0.54 -10.92 3.30
N THR A 191 1.18 -11.89 3.97
CA THR A 191 1.25 -11.91 5.44
C THR A 191 1.90 -10.64 5.97
N ALA A 192 3.02 -10.23 5.40
CA ALA A 192 3.70 -9.00 5.80
C ALA A 192 2.83 -7.74 5.58
N TRP A 193 2.13 -7.64 4.45
CA TRP A 193 1.18 -6.54 4.19
C TRP A 193 0.08 -6.49 5.25
N ALA A 194 -0.58 -7.60 5.51
CA ALA A 194 -1.64 -7.69 6.52
C ALA A 194 -1.12 -7.30 7.91
N LEU A 195 0.04 -7.82 8.32
CA LEU A 195 0.66 -7.46 9.60
C LEU A 195 0.96 -5.97 9.71
N MET A 196 1.57 -5.37 8.69
CA MET A 196 1.85 -3.94 8.68
C MET A 196 0.57 -3.09 8.69
N GLY A 197 -0.49 -3.55 8.01
CA GLY A 197 -1.81 -2.90 8.02
C GLY A 197 -2.47 -2.96 9.40
N ILE A 198 -2.48 -4.14 10.05
CA ILE A 198 -3.04 -4.32 11.39
C ILE A 198 -2.27 -3.48 12.42
N LEU A 199 -0.94 -3.48 12.36
CA LEU A 199 -0.10 -2.66 13.24
C LEU A 199 -0.36 -1.16 13.04
N ALA A 200 -0.55 -0.71 11.80
CA ALA A 200 -0.93 0.67 11.54
C ALA A 200 -2.33 0.97 12.09
N GLY A 201 -3.27 0.04 12.03
CA GLY A 201 -4.61 0.21 12.59
C GLY A 201 -4.65 0.28 14.11
N GLU A 202 -4.05 -0.69 14.81
CA GLU A 202 -4.21 -0.87 16.25
C GLU A 202 -3.12 -0.19 17.09
N GLN A 203 -1.97 0.15 16.48
CA GLN A 203 -0.78 0.68 17.18
C GLN A 203 -0.30 -0.19 18.36
N GLN A 204 -0.68 -1.46 18.38
CA GLN A 204 -0.27 -2.44 19.38
C GLN A 204 -0.27 -3.84 18.76
N SER A 205 0.45 -4.77 19.41
CA SER A 205 0.38 -6.18 19.07
C SER A 205 -0.91 -6.80 19.59
N GLY A 206 -1.32 -7.89 18.94
CA GLY A 206 -2.37 -8.77 19.41
C GLY A 206 -2.20 -10.16 18.79
N LYS A 207 -3.09 -11.09 19.13
CA LYS A 207 -3.00 -12.49 18.71
C LYS A 207 -2.80 -12.66 17.20
N ALA A 208 -3.51 -11.90 16.37
CA ALA A 208 -3.39 -11.97 14.92
C ALA A 208 -1.97 -11.58 14.44
N VAL A 209 -1.39 -10.53 15.04
CA VAL A 209 -0.02 -10.11 14.73
C VAL A 209 0.98 -11.17 15.18
N GLU A 210 0.85 -11.67 16.41
CA GLU A 210 1.72 -12.70 16.96
C GLU A 210 1.73 -13.98 16.12
N ASP A 211 0.56 -14.43 15.67
CA ASP A 211 0.41 -15.61 14.80
C ASP A 211 1.05 -15.42 13.43
N GLY A 212 0.89 -14.23 12.82
CA GLY A 212 1.51 -13.93 11.53
C GLY A 212 3.03 -13.76 11.64
N ILE A 213 3.53 -13.22 12.76
CA ILE A 213 4.97 -13.18 13.03
C ILE A 213 5.53 -14.60 13.20
N ASP A 214 4.83 -15.48 13.93
CA ASP A 214 5.20 -16.89 14.06
C ASP A 214 5.16 -17.61 12.70
N PHE A 215 4.16 -17.35 11.86
CA PHE A 215 4.13 -17.84 10.47
C PHE A 215 5.37 -17.40 9.70
N LEU A 216 5.74 -16.12 9.71
CA LEU A 216 6.93 -15.62 9.01
C LEU A 216 8.20 -16.27 9.55
N CYS A 217 8.38 -16.37 10.87
CA CYS A 217 9.55 -17.00 11.47
C CYS A 217 9.68 -18.49 11.09
N ARG A 218 8.57 -19.24 11.07
CA ARG A 218 8.59 -20.68 10.74
C ARG A 218 8.71 -20.98 9.25
N SER A 219 8.29 -20.04 8.40
CA SER A 219 8.34 -20.19 6.93
C SER A 219 9.62 -19.65 6.30
N GLN A 220 10.51 -19.04 7.09
CA GLN A 220 11.82 -18.58 6.62
C GLN A 220 12.71 -19.79 6.27
N ALA A 221 13.33 -19.76 5.10
CA ALA A 221 14.30 -20.77 4.67
C ALA A 221 15.69 -20.53 5.31
N ASP A 222 16.54 -21.54 5.25
CA ASP A 222 17.90 -21.51 5.84
C ASP A 222 18.79 -20.37 5.27
N ASP A 223 18.51 -19.90 4.06
CA ASP A 223 19.22 -18.78 3.43
C ASP A 223 18.69 -17.39 3.84
N GLY A 224 17.68 -17.35 4.71
CA GLY A 224 17.02 -16.16 5.20
C GLY A 224 15.91 -15.62 4.29
N SER A 225 15.68 -16.22 3.13
CA SER A 225 14.57 -15.85 2.23
C SER A 225 13.28 -16.61 2.59
N TRP A 226 12.15 -16.20 1.99
CA TRP A 226 10.91 -16.95 2.07
C TRP A 226 10.56 -17.58 0.71
N PRO A 227 10.21 -18.87 0.65
CA PRO A 227 9.63 -19.45 -0.55
C PRO A 227 8.24 -18.85 -0.84
N GLU A 228 8.03 -18.40 -2.07
CA GLU A 228 6.75 -17.82 -2.49
C GLU A 228 6.50 -18.21 -3.96
N PRO A 229 5.77 -19.33 -4.20
CA PRO A 229 5.49 -19.79 -5.56
C PRO A 229 4.37 -18.97 -6.22
N GLU A 230 3.50 -18.35 -5.42
CA GLU A 230 2.34 -17.60 -5.88
C GLU A 230 2.72 -16.22 -6.46
N PHE A 231 1.87 -15.72 -7.35
CA PHE A 231 1.96 -14.35 -7.85
C PHE A 231 1.24 -13.40 -6.89
N THR A 232 1.93 -12.38 -6.42
CA THR A 232 1.38 -11.37 -5.51
C THR A 232 1.40 -9.96 -6.12
N GLY A 233 1.98 -9.78 -7.32
CA GLY A 233 1.91 -8.55 -8.10
C GLY A 233 0.89 -8.62 -9.24
N THR A 234 0.37 -7.46 -9.63
CA THR A 234 -0.63 -7.34 -10.71
C THR A 234 -0.21 -6.27 -11.71
N GLY A 235 -0.07 -6.64 -12.99
CA GLY A 235 0.10 -5.66 -14.06
C GLY A 235 -1.25 -5.23 -14.64
N PHE A 236 -2.04 -6.20 -15.12
CA PHE A 236 -3.40 -5.98 -15.61
C PHE A 236 -4.35 -7.00 -14.97
N PRO A 237 -5.29 -6.57 -14.11
CA PRO A 237 -6.28 -7.45 -13.51
C PRO A 237 -6.93 -8.39 -14.52
N ASN A 238 -7.04 -9.68 -14.19
CA ASN A 238 -7.59 -10.76 -15.04
C ASN A 238 -6.76 -11.17 -16.27
N HIS A 239 -5.66 -10.48 -16.58
CA HIS A 239 -4.92 -10.69 -17.83
C HIS A 239 -3.41 -10.90 -17.64
N PHE A 240 -2.78 -10.20 -16.69
CA PHE A 240 -1.33 -10.21 -16.54
C PHE A 240 -0.93 -10.00 -15.07
N TYR A 241 -0.26 -11.01 -14.51
CA TYR A 241 0.21 -11.04 -13.13
C TYR A 241 1.73 -11.08 -13.08
N LEU A 242 2.29 -10.53 -12.00
CA LEU A 242 3.72 -10.29 -11.84
C LEU A 242 4.23 -11.01 -10.60
N ARG A 243 5.44 -11.56 -10.70
CA ARG A 243 6.20 -12.00 -9.53
C ARG A 243 7.35 -11.02 -9.31
N TYR A 244 7.26 -10.26 -8.23
CA TYR A 244 8.36 -9.45 -7.76
C TYR A 244 9.22 -10.31 -6.84
N ASP A 245 10.32 -10.87 -7.37
CA ASP A 245 11.13 -11.85 -6.63
C ASP A 245 11.68 -11.31 -5.29
N GLY A 246 11.78 -9.98 -5.14
CA GLY A 246 12.18 -9.32 -3.90
C GLY A 246 11.09 -9.21 -2.83
N TYR A 247 9.80 -9.28 -3.19
CA TYR A 247 8.68 -9.07 -2.24
C TYR A 247 8.70 -10.06 -1.08
N ARG A 248 8.98 -11.34 -1.39
CA ARG A 248 9.15 -12.42 -0.40
C ARG A 248 10.29 -12.19 0.60
N CYS A 249 11.17 -11.21 0.38
CA CYS A 249 12.23 -10.85 1.31
C CYS A 249 12.01 -9.47 1.93
N PHE A 250 11.70 -8.46 1.11
CA PHE A 250 11.60 -7.08 1.55
C PHE A 250 10.45 -6.88 2.53
N PHE A 251 9.26 -7.39 2.20
CA PHE A 251 8.08 -7.16 3.05
C PHE A 251 8.13 -7.91 4.39
N PRO A 252 8.51 -9.21 4.45
CA PRO A 252 8.71 -9.89 5.74
C PRO A 252 9.71 -9.18 6.64
N LEU A 253 10.84 -8.72 6.08
CA LEU A 253 11.83 -7.95 6.85
C LEU A 253 11.25 -6.63 7.38
N MET A 254 10.48 -5.90 6.57
CA MET A 254 9.80 -4.68 7.01
C MET A 254 8.77 -4.96 8.12
N ALA A 255 7.96 -6.01 8.00
CA ALA A 255 6.96 -6.39 8.99
C ALA A 255 7.61 -6.80 10.32
N LEU A 256 8.61 -7.68 10.28
CA LEU A 256 9.38 -8.11 11.45
C LEU A 256 10.07 -6.92 12.14
N GLY A 257 10.69 -6.04 11.35
CA GLY A 257 11.35 -4.84 11.86
C GLY A 257 10.38 -3.89 12.58
N ARG A 258 9.19 -3.66 12.01
CA ARG A 258 8.14 -2.85 12.66
C ARG A 258 7.61 -3.48 13.93
N PHE A 259 7.42 -4.80 13.94
CA PHE A 259 7.01 -5.53 15.14
C PHE A 259 8.03 -5.41 16.28
N VAL A 260 9.32 -5.63 15.99
CA VAL A 260 10.40 -5.48 16.98
C VAL A 260 10.48 -4.05 17.51
N ALA A 261 10.43 -3.05 16.61
CA ALA A 261 10.51 -1.65 17.00
C ALA A 261 9.37 -1.26 17.96
N MET A 262 8.14 -1.73 17.68
CA MET A 262 7.00 -1.52 18.56
C MET A 262 7.17 -2.22 19.92
N ALA A 263 7.69 -3.45 19.94
CA ALA A 263 7.93 -4.20 21.19
C ALA A 263 9.01 -3.56 22.08
N GLU A 264 9.97 -2.85 21.47
CA GLU A 264 11.04 -2.13 22.19
C GLU A 264 10.64 -0.70 22.60
N ASP A 265 9.38 -0.29 22.39
CA ASP A 265 8.89 1.09 22.55
C ASP A 265 9.74 2.12 21.77
N LYS A 266 10.38 1.64 20.68
CA LYS A 266 11.05 2.47 19.70
C LYS A 266 10.04 2.72 18.60
N THR A 267 9.14 3.67 18.79
CA THR A 267 8.23 4.10 17.71
C THR A 267 9.09 4.35 16.47
N PRO A 268 8.91 3.61 15.36
CA PRO A 268 9.66 3.88 14.16
C PRO A 268 9.42 5.33 13.77
N SER A 269 10.50 6.07 13.48
CA SER A 269 10.45 7.49 13.06
C SER A 269 9.45 7.76 11.93
N ALA A 270 9.05 6.74 11.16
CA ALA A 270 8.06 6.83 10.09
C ALA A 270 6.59 6.97 10.57
N TYR A 271 6.29 6.76 11.87
CA TYR A 271 4.94 6.87 12.43
C TYR A 271 4.88 7.77 13.68
N ALA A 272 6.02 8.29 14.13
CA ALA A 272 6.02 9.39 15.09
C ALA A 272 5.57 10.65 14.34
N GLY A 273 4.31 11.04 14.50
CA GLY A 273 3.80 12.30 13.99
C GLY A 273 4.69 13.48 14.41
N ALA A 274 4.53 14.61 13.71
CA ALA A 274 5.38 15.82 13.78
C ALA A 274 5.49 16.53 15.17
N GLU A 275 5.23 15.86 16.28
CA GLU A 275 5.36 16.40 17.64
C GLU A 275 6.79 16.38 18.21
N GLN A 276 7.78 15.77 17.54
CA GLN A 276 9.15 15.69 18.08
C GLN A 276 10.19 16.59 17.39
N ALA A 277 9.77 17.56 16.56
CA ALA A 277 10.65 18.60 16.03
C ALA A 277 10.38 19.95 16.73
N GLN A 278 10.82 20.08 17.99
CA GLN A 278 11.04 21.35 18.68
C GLN A 278 12.44 21.41 19.28
#